data_AF-A0A7Y4U1L5-F1
#
_entry.id   AF-A0A7Y4U1L5-F1
#
_cell.length_a   1.000
_cell.length_b   1.000
_cell.length_c   1.000
_cell.angle_alpha   90.00
_cell.angle_beta   90.00
_cell.angle_gamma   90.00
#
_symmetry.space_group_name_H-M   'P 1'
#
loop_
_entity.id
_entity.type
_entity.pdbx_description
1 polymer ?
#
loop_
_entity_poly.entity_id
_entity_poly.type
_entity_poly.pdbx_seq_one_letter_code
_entity_poly.pdbx_strand_id
1 'polypeptide(L)'
;MSPLDAKLRRLAAELAAIQKRAKALGIFTNKRELLHCPGCGLKEDVTANGMLITYHEPDLSHDTGLRFKQLNKHTFRCPACGQNVKEPISEQGCEGASPA
;
A
#
# COMPACT_ATOMS: atom_id res chain seq x y z
N MET A 1 18.25 -14.31 25.10
CA MET A 1 17.40 -14.19 23.89
C MET A 1 16.83 -15.58 23.61
N SER A 2 15.52 -15.71 23.48
CA SER A 2 14.91 -17.05 23.40
C SER A 2 15.12 -17.67 22.01
N PRO A 3 15.11 -19.02 21.89
CA PRO A 3 15.10 -19.69 20.59
C PRO A 3 13.94 -19.25 19.68
N LEU A 4 12.80 -18.86 20.27
CA LEU A 4 11.64 -18.34 19.55
C LEU A 4 11.94 -16.96 18.93
N ASP A 5 12.60 -16.06 19.67
CA ASP A 5 12.98 -14.73 19.16
C ASP A 5 13.92 -14.83 17.97
N ALA A 6 14.87 -15.77 18.02
CA ALA A 6 15.81 -16.03 16.93
C ALA A 6 15.08 -16.56 15.67
N LYS A 7 14.13 -17.48 15.85
CA LYS A 7 13.28 -17.99 14.76
C LYS A 7 12.41 -16.89 14.16
N LEU A 8 11.81 -16.05 14.99
CA LEU A 8 10.98 -14.94 14.55
C LEU A 8 11.78 -13.92 13.74
N ARG A 9 12.99 -13.56 14.19
CA ARG A 9 13.89 -12.65 13.45
C ARG A 9 14.26 -13.23 12.08
N ARG A 10 14.53 -14.53 11.99
CA ARG A 10 14.83 -15.19 10.71
C ARG A 10 13.65 -15.12 9.75
N LEU A 11 12.45 -15.47 10.22
CA LEU A 11 11.23 -15.42 9.41
C LEU A 11 10.90 -13.99 8.96
N ALA A 12 11.10 -13.00 9.82
CA ALA A 12 10.92 -11.59 9.47
C ALA A 12 11.88 -11.15 8.35
N ALA A 13 13.13 -11.60 8.38
CA ALA A 13 14.10 -11.32 7.31
C ALA A 13 13.72 -11.99 5.99
N GLU A 14 13.27 -13.25 6.04
CA GLU A 14 12.76 -13.98 4.86
C GLU A 14 11.54 -13.27 4.26
N LEU A 15 10.59 -12.84 5.09
CA LEU A 15 9.41 -12.09 4.66
C LEU A 15 9.80 -10.75 4.00
N ALA A 16 10.74 -10.01 4.60
CA ALA A 16 11.23 -8.76 4.02
C ALA A 16 11.88 -8.98 2.64
N ALA A 17 12.63 -10.07 2.48
CA ALA A 17 13.23 -10.43 1.20
C ALA A 17 12.17 -10.79 0.14
N ILE A 18 11.14 -11.56 0.51
CA ILE A 18 10.02 -11.89 -0.37
C ILE A 18 9.26 -10.63 -0.78
N GLN A 19 8.94 -9.75 0.16
CA GLN A 19 8.27 -8.47 -0.13
C GLN A 19 9.09 -7.59 -1.08
N LYS A 20 10.43 -7.56 -0.93
CA LYS A 20 11.30 -6.81 -1.85
C LYS A 20 11.23 -7.37 -3.28
N ARG A 21 11.22 -8.70 -3.43
CA ARG A 21 11.07 -9.36 -4.74
C ARG A 21 9.68 -9.12 -5.34
N ALA A 22 8.63 -9.27 -4.55
CA ALA A 22 7.25 -8.99 -4.97
C ALA A 22 7.11 -7.55 -5.48
N LYS A 23 7.64 -6.56 -4.74
CA LYS A 23 7.65 -5.15 -5.17
C LYS A 23 8.39 -4.94 -6.49
N ALA A 24 9.53 -5.62 -6.70
CA ALA A 24 10.27 -5.54 -7.95
C ALA A 24 9.48 -6.11 -9.16
N LEU A 25 8.56 -7.04 -8.90
CA LEU A 25 7.64 -7.61 -9.89
C LEU A 25 6.36 -6.77 -10.07
N GLY A 26 6.20 -5.64 -9.36
CA GLY A 26 4.99 -4.82 -9.41
C GLY A 26 3.82 -5.34 -8.55
N ILE A 27 4.05 -6.37 -7.73
CA ILE A 27 3.05 -6.92 -6.81
C ILE A 27 2.86 -5.96 -5.65
N PHE A 28 1.60 -5.67 -5.33
CA PHE A 28 1.22 -4.87 -4.19
C PHE A 28 1.40 -5.67 -2.89
N THR A 29 2.26 -5.19 -1.99
CA THR A 29 2.60 -5.92 -0.76
C THR A 29 1.80 -5.47 0.48
N ASN A 30 0.65 -4.82 0.31
CA ASN A 30 -0.23 -4.33 1.40
C ASN A 30 0.52 -3.56 2.50
N LYS A 31 1.55 -2.78 2.14
CA LYS A 31 2.30 -1.95 3.12
C LYS A 31 1.64 -0.61 3.42
N ARG A 32 0.58 -0.31 2.66
CA ARG A 32 -0.22 0.90 2.72
C ARG A 32 -1.60 0.60 2.19
N GLU A 33 -2.54 1.48 2.51
CA GLU A 33 -3.88 1.43 1.91
C GLU A 33 -3.86 1.90 0.45
N LEU A 34 -4.86 1.47 -0.32
CA LEU A 34 -5.06 1.89 -1.71
C LEU A 34 -5.52 3.34 -1.76
N LEU A 35 -4.99 4.09 -2.73
CA LEU A 35 -5.23 5.53 -2.83
C LEU A 35 -6.35 5.85 -3.81
N HIS A 36 -7.15 6.86 -3.46
CA HIS A 36 -8.11 7.51 -4.34
C HIS A 36 -7.82 9.00 -4.39
N CYS A 37 -7.59 9.55 -5.59
CA CYS A 37 -7.39 10.98 -5.77
C CYS A 37 -8.74 11.72 -5.86
N PRO A 38 -9.10 12.56 -4.88
CA PRO A 38 -10.37 13.30 -4.93
C PRO A 38 -10.36 14.44 -5.97
N GLY A 39 -9.19 14.81 -6.51
CA GLY A 39 -9.08 15.89 -7.50
C GLY A 39 -9.44 15.47 -8.93
N CYS A 40 -9.03 14.26 -9.35
CA CYS A 40 -9.24 13.78 -10.72
C CYS A 40 -9.85 12.39 -10.81
N GLY A 41 -10.20 11.77 -9.67
CA GLY A 41 -10.84 10.46 -9.64
C GLY A 41 -9.94 9.27 -10.00
N LEU A 42 -8.62 9.45 -10.09
CA LEU A 42 -7.69 8.33 -10.28
C LEU A 42 -7.69 7.44 -9.03
N LYS A 43 -7.89 6.14 -9.19
CA LYS A 43 -7.95 5.14 -8.12
C LYS A 43 -6.86 4.09 -8.28
N GLU A 44 -6.41 3.53 -7.16
CA GLU A 44 -5.60 2.31 -7.12
C GLU A 44 -6.46 1.10 -6.76
N ASP A 45 -6.09 -0.06 -7.30
CA ASP A 45 -6.68 -1.34 -6.96
C ASP A 45 -5.69 -2.48 -7.21
N VAL A 46 -6.06 -3.70 -6.82
CA VAL A 46 -5.23 -4.88 -6.92
C VAL A 46 -5.96 -5.95 -7.72
N THR A 47 -5.33 -6.40 -8.78
CA THR A 47 -5.85 -7.50 -9.60
C THR A 47 -5.87 -8.82 -8.82
N ALA A 48 -6.57 -9.83 -9.35
CA ALA A 48 -6.61 -11.17 -8.75
C ALA A 48 -5.23 -11.83 -8.59
N ASN A 49 -4.23 -11.44 -9.39
CA ASN A 49 -2.84 -11.90 -9.25
C ASN A 49 -1.95 -10.99 -8.37
N GLY A 50 -2.55 -10.03 -7.65
CA GLY A 50 -1.84 -9.20 -6.68
C GLY A 50 -1.12 -7.98 -7.27
N MET A 51 -1.36 -7.62 -8.53
CA MET A 51 -0.69 -6.51 -9.20
C MET A 51 -1.37 -5.18 -8.86
N LEU A 52 -0.58 -4.18 -8.49
CA LEU A 52 -1.09 -2.83 -8.31
C LEU A 52 -1.42 -2.21 -9.68
N ILE A 53 -2.67 -1.81 -9.85
CA ILE A 53 -3.16 -1.09 -11.03
C ILE A 53 -3.71 0.27 -10.63
N THR A 54 -3.83 1.17 -11.61
CA THR A 54 -4.55 2.43 -11.46
C THR A 54 -5.52 2.64 -12.59
N TYR A 55 -6.70 3.17 -12.29
CA TYR A 55 -7.76 3.38 -13.28
C TYR A 55 -8.59 4.63 -12.98
N HIS A 56 -9.40 5.03 -13.96
CA HIS A 56 -10.45 6.03 -13.80
C HIS A 56 -11.80 5.36 -14.00
N GLU A 57 -12.77 5.65 -13.15
CA GLU A 57 -14.14 5.22 -13.42
C GLU A 57 -14.68 5.92 -14.68
N PRO A 58 -15.49 5.22 -15.51
CA PRO A 58 -15.95 3.83 -15.34
C PRO A 58 -15.05 2.75 -15.95
N ASP A 59 -13.89 3.10 -16.52
CA ASP A 59 -13.00 2.12 -17.15
C ASP A 59 -12.15 1.37 -16.13
N LEU A 60 -12.69 0.25 -15.64
CA LEU A 60 -12.03 -0.69 -14.74
C LEU A 60 -11.14 -1.71 -15.47
N SER A 61 -11.18 -1.71 -16.80
CA SER A 61 -10.62 -2.80 -17.61
C SER A 61 -9.13 -2.64 -17.90
N HIS A 62 -8.58 -1.44 -17.72
CA HIS A 62 -7.20 -1.13 -18.05
C HIS A 62 -6.47 -0.43 -16.92
N ASP A 63 -5.25 -0.91 -16.64
CA ASP A 63 -4.28 -0.19 -15.85
C ASP A 63 -3.72 0.98 -16.68
N THR A 64 -3.93 2.20 -16.20
CA THR A 64 -3.40 3.43 -16.81
C THR A 64 -1.87 3.52 -16.72
N GLY A 65 -1.24 2.69 -15.88
CA GLY A 65 0.22 2.70 -15.66
C GLY A 65 0.69 3.87 -14.80
N LEU A 66 -0.20 4.77 -14.40
CA LEU A 66 0.12 5.90 -13.54
C LEU A 66 0.37 5.42 -12.11
N ARG A 67 1.41 5.92 -11.43
CA ARG A 67 1.75 5.49 -10.06
C ARG A 67 1.90 6.68 -9.11
N PHE A 68 1.24 6.59 -7.96
CA PHE A 68 1.34 7.61 -6.92
C PHE A 68 2.75 7.70 -6.36
N LYS A 69 3.31 8.92 -6.33
CA LYS A 69 4.64 9.16 -5.80
C LYS A 69 4.56 9.50 -4.31
N GLN A 70 5.15 8.66 -3.46
CA GLN A 70 5.20 8.94 -2.03
C GLN A 70 6.01 10.22 -1.76
N LEU A 71 5.41 11.15 -1.02
CA LEU A 71 6.06 12.39 -0.56
C LEU A 71 6.54 12.27 0.88
N ASN A 72 5.72 11.64 1.74
CA ASN A 72 6.06 11.32 3.13
C ASN A 72 5.33 10.03 3.55
N LYS A 73 5.37 9.67 4.84
CA LYS A 73 4.81 8.41 5.35
C LYS A 73 3.34 8.18 4.93
N HIS A 74 2.51 9.22 4.93
CA HIS A 74 1.06 9.10 4.70
C HIS A 74 0.54 9.99 3.57
N THR A 75 1.43 10.66 2.82
CA THR A 75 1.05 11.58 1.74
C THR A 75 1.75 11.21 0.44
N PHE A 76 0.97 11.23 -0.63
CA PHE A 76 1.36 10.85 -1.97
C PHE A 76 0.97 11.95 -2.95
N ARG A 77 1.70 12.07 -4.05
CA ARG A 77 1.36 12.96 -5.16
C ARG A 77 0.66 12.18 -6.25
N CYS A 78 -0.52 12.68 -6.65
CA CYS A 78 -1.25 12.16 -7.79
C CYS A 78 -0.43 12.37 -9.07
N PRO A 79 -0.19 11.30 -9.86
CA PRO A 79 0.54 11.41 -11.11
C PRO A 79 -0.27 12.07 -12.24
N ALA A 80 -1.61 12.07 -12.17
CA ALA A 80 -2.47 12.64 -13.19
C ALA A 80 -2.67 14.16 -13.03
N CYS A 81 -3.02 14.63 -11.83
CA CYS A 81 -3.36 16.04 -11.58
C CYS A 81 -2.41 16.78 -10.64
N GLY A 82 -1.41 16.09 -10.05
CA GLY A 82 -0.45 16.69 -9.13
C GLY A 82 -0.96 16.95 -7.71
N GLN A 83 -2.24 16.70 -7.42
CA GLN A 83 -2.81 16.90 -6.08
C GLN A 83 -2.18 15.94 -5.05
N ASN A 84 -2.02 16.43 -3.82
CA ASN A 84 -1.59 15.59 -2.70
C ASN A 84 -2.77 14.75 -2.19
N VAL A 85 -2.56 13.44 -2.09
CA VAL A 85 -3.50 12.45 -1.58
C VAL A 85 -2.97 11.88 -0.28
N LYS A 86 -3.81 11.84 0.75
CA LYS A 86 -3.47 11.17 2.00
C LYS A 86 -3.94 9.73 1.95
N GLU A 87 -3.16 8.85 2.58
CA GLU A 87 -3.58 7.49 2.84
C GLU A 87 -4.89 7.50 3.67
N PRO A 88 -5.91 6.70 3.32
CA PRO A 88 -7.11 6.61 4.14
C PRO A 88 -6.73 6.09 5.53
N ILE A 89 -7.35 6.66 6.56
CA ILE A 89 -7.14 6.23 7.93
C ILE A 89 -7.90 4.92 8.09
N SER A 90 -7.19 3.78 8.13
CA SER A 90 -7.78 2.52 8.55
C SER A 90 -8.10 2.64 10.05
N GLU A 91 -9.36 2.46 10.46
CA GLU A 91 -9.76 2.33 11.87
C GLU A 91 -9.28 1.00 12.46
N GLN A 92 -7.97 0.75 12.40
CA GLN A 92 -7.29 -0.41 12.97
C GLN A 92 -6.17 0.11 13.88
N GLY A 93 -6.56 0.96 14.82
CA GLY A 93 -5.89 1.12 16.10
C GLY A 93 -6.56 0.22 17.10
N CYS A 94 -6.19 -1.05 17.16
CA CYS A 94 -6.65 -1.94 18.24
C CYS A 94 -5.99 -1.54 19.56
N GLU A 95 -6.85 -1.08 20.48
CA GLU A 95 -6.91 -1.39 21.91
C GLU A 95 -5.66 -1.19 22.78
N GLY A 96 -5.74 -0.14 23.61
CA GLY A 96 -4.83 0.08 24.72
C GLY A 96 -5.17 1.30 25.55
N ALA A 97 -6.45 1.51 25.89
CA ALA A 97 -6.84 2.45 26.92
C ALA A 97 -7.75 1.74 27.93
N SER A 98 -7.13 1.10 28.92
CA SER A 98 -7.81 0.80 30.17
C SER A 98 -8.21 2.14 30.82
N PRO A 99 -9.48 2.35 31.20
CA PRO A 99 -9.78 3.37 32.19
C PRO A 99 -9.29 2.86 33.56
N ALA A 100 -8.61 3.75 34.29
CA ALA A 100 -8.41 3.63 35.73
C ALA A 100 -9.65 4.16 36.46
#